data_AF-A0A6J6VNY1-F1
#
_entry.id   AF-A0A6J6VNY1-F1
#
_cell.length_a   1.000
_cell.length_b   1.000
_cell.length_c   1.000
_cell.angle_alpha   90.00
_cell.angle_beta   90.00
_cell.angle_gamma   90.00
#
_symmetry.space_group_name_H-M   'P 1'
#
loop_
_entity.id
_entity.type
_entity.pdbx_description
1 polymer ?
#
loop_
_entity_poly.entity_id
_entity_poly.type
_entity_poly.pdbx_seq_one_letter_code
_entity_poly.pdbx_strand_id
1 'polypeptide(L)'
;MNTFKDRRVSSVFREALGQVWDLHVKAIPTAMIWAISLMFIFQSPSLLIKLICSIICSVISLINAAMVNFSTPRVTLRKLVKTSEFQRILLLNILLGILFVIALNNAINMIPTPMWLSLIIMSIVPSLLMLWMGMMIVFNPIFIMNTATESSKTASEMFFYYLKSEKRVIALTFFIILALAPLIFLFICIALTLSQALTVRNFQELNSTFTSKVDIHNG
;
A
#
# COMPACT_ATOMS: atom_id res chain seq x y z
N MET A 1 11.49 24.89 42.34
CA MET A 1 11.35 23.42 42.33
C MET A 1 10.26 23.05 41.32
N ASN A 2 10.62 22.79 40.05
CA ASN A 2 9.70 22.24 39.02
C ASN A 2 10.40 21.75 37.72
N THR A 3 11.73 21.57 37.72
CA THR A 3 12.52 21.25 36.52
C THR A 3 12.30 19.82 35.98
N PHE A 4 11.78 18.90 36.81
CA PHE A 4 11.50 17.53 36.40
C PHE A 4 10.21 17.37 35.59
N LYS A 5 9.21 18.24 35.80
CA LYS A 5 7.93 18.17 35.09
C LYS A 5 8.07 18.74 33.68
N ASP A 6 8.77 19.87 33.53
CA ASP A 6 9.05 20.47 32.21
C ASP A 6 9.95 19.61 31.33
N ARG A 7 10.98 18.94 31.89
CA ARG A 7 11.80 17.99 31.12
C ARG A 7 10.99 16.81 30.59
N ARG A 8 10.05 16.28 31.39
CA ARG A 8 9.20 15.14 31.00
C ARG A 8 8.16 15.52 29.94
N VAL A 9 7.60 16.73 30.00
CA VAL A 9 6.71 17.25 28.94
C VAL A 9 7.48 17.50 27.65
N SER A 10 8.70 18.07 27.74
CA SER A 10 9.56 18.31 26.57
C SER A 10 10.02 17.02 25.89
N SER A 11 10.24 15.93 26.64
CA SER A 11 10.61 14.63 26.07
C SER A 11 9.43 13.96 25.37
N VAL A 12 8.23 13.99 25.97
CA VAL A 12 7.00 13.44 25.37
C VAL A 12 6.58 14.23 24.13
N PHE A 13 6.68 15.55 24.16
CA PHE A 13 6.39 16.39 23.00
C PHE A 13 7.41 16.19 21.88
N ARG A 14 8.69 15.98 22.22
CA ARG A 14 9.74 15.68 21.24
C ARG A 14 9.63 14.25 20.67
N GLU A 15 9.19 13.28 21.45
CA GLU A 15 8.80 11.95 20.96
C GLU A 15 7.58 12.02 20.06
N ALA A 16 6.53 12.77 20.44
CA ALA A 16 5.34 12.96 19.62
C ALA A 16 5.65 13.70 18.31
N LEU A 17 6.49 14.75 18.35
CA LEU A 17 6.99 15.42 17.15
C LEU A 17 7.88 14.53 16.30
N GLY A 18 8.72 13.69 16.92
CA GLY A 18 9.51 12.68 16.21
C GLY A 18 8.63 11.64 15.52
N GLN A 19 7.57 11.19 16.21
CA GLN A 19 6.57 10.27 15.65
C GLN A 19 5.81 10.92 14.49
N VAL A 20 5.36 12.17 14.65
CA VAL A 20 4.67 12.92 13.59
C VAL A 20 5.61 13.19 12.41
N TRP A 21 6.88 13.51 12.65
CA TRP A 21 7.89 13.76 11.63
C TRP A 21 8.25 12.51 10.82
N ASP A 22 8.50 11.39 11.49
CA ASP A 22 8.78 10.11 10.83
C ASP A 22 7.54 9.58 10.09
N LEU A 23 6.33 9.83 10.62
CA LEU A 23 5.08 9.53 9.92
C LEU A 23 4.93 10.40 8.65
N HIS A 24 5.15 11.71 8.75
CA HIS A 24 4.88 12.64 7.64
C HIS A 24 5.95 12.67 6.56
N VAL A 25 7.24 12.61 6.93
CA VAL A 25 8.35 12.81 5.97
C VAL A 25 8.80 11.50 5.35
N LYS A 26 8.68 10.37 6.05
CA LYS A 26 9.19 9.07 5.60
C LYS A 26 8.09 8.11 5.16
N ALA A 27 7.00 8.03 5.91
CA ALA A 27 5.95 7.03 5.68
C ALA A 27 4.87 7.50 4.68
N ILE A 28 4.54 8.79 4.62
CA ILE A 28 3.56 9.31 3.65
C ILE A 28 4.00 9.07 2.19
N PRO A 29 5.24 9.40 1.76
CA PRO A 29 5.64 9.19 0.37
C PRO A 29 5.59 7.72 -0.05
N THR A 30 6.06 6.81 0.80
CA THR A 30 6.01 5.36 0.55
C THR A 30 4.57 4.84 0.55
N ALA A 31 3.73 5.29 1.48
CA ALA A 31 2.31 4.94 1.49
C ALA A 31 1.56 5.47 0.25
N MET A 32 1.91 6.66 -0.23
CA MET A 32 1.35 7.23 -1.46
C MET A 32 1.73 6.41 -2.69
N ILE A 33 3.01 6.06 -2.86
CA ILE A 33 3.43 5.23 -4.00
C ILE A 33 2.78 3.85 -3.93
N TRP A 34 2.65 3.28 -2.74
CA TRP A 34 1.93 2.03 -2.52
C TRP A 34 0.44 2.14 -2.94
N ALA A 35 -0.27 3.20 -2.52
CA ALA A 35 -1.66 3.43 -2.86
C ALA A 35 -1.87 3.69 -4.37
N ILE A 36 -1.01 4.50 -4.98
CA ILE A 36 -1.02 4.77 -6.42
C ILE A 36 -0.81 3.46 -7.20
N SER A 37 0.18 2.66 -6.79
CA SER A 37 0.46 1.37 -7.44
C SER A 37 -0.74 0.43 -7.33
N LEU A 38 -1.40 0.38 -6.17
CA LEU A 38 -2.61 -0.40 -5.96
C LEU A 38 -3.77 0.07 -6.86
N MET A 39 -3.93 1.38 -7.06
CA MET A 39 -4.90 1.95 -7.99
C MET A 39 -4.65 1.51 -9.43
N PHE A 40 -3.39 1.56 -9.89
CA PHE A 40 -3.03 1.10 -11.24
C PHE A 40 -3.30 -0.39 -11.45
N ILE A 41 -3.22 -1.23 -10.40
CA ILE A 41 -3.58 -2.65 -10.50
C ILE A 41 -5.06 -2.83 -10.87
N PHE A 42 -5.95 -2.04 -10.28
CA PHE A 42 -7.38 -2.13 -10.57
C PHE A 42 -7.79 -1.46 -11.88
N GLN A 43 -7.16 -0.34 -12.24
CA GLN A 43 -7.61 0.50 -13.35
C GLN A 43 -6.90 0.25 -14.68
N SER A 44 -5.68 -0.26 -14.66
CA SER A 44 -4.91 -0.45 -15.90
C SER A 44 -5.58 -1.48 -16.82
N PRO A 45 -5.67 -1.24 -18.13
CA PRO A 45 -6.11 -2.25 -19.09
C PRO A 45 -5.00 -3.28 -19.40
N SER A 46 -3.73 -2.94 -19.16
CA SER A 46 -2.59 -3.82 -19.46
C SER A 46 -2.21 -4.69 -18.27
N LEU A 47 -2.17 -6.02 -18.48
CA LEU A 47 -1.72 -7.00 -17.50
C LEU A 47 -0.28 -6.75 -17.04
N LEU A 48 0.60 -6.35 -17.97
CA LEU A 48 2.01 -6.10 -17.67
C LEU A 48 2.16 -4.96 -16.64
N ILE A 49 1.41 -3.87 -16.84
CA ILE A 49 1.41 -2.74 -15.89
C ILE A 49 0.90 -3.20 -14.52
N LYS A 50 -0.16 -4.02 -14.45
CA LYS A 50 -0.66 -4.56 -13.18
C LYS A 50 0.39 -5.40 -12.46
N LEU A 51 1.14 -6.24 -13.19
CA LEU A 51 2.21 -7.07 -12.63
C LEU A 51 3.36 -6.22 -12.08
N ILE A 52 3.81 -5.19 -12.83
CA ILE A 52 4.84 -4.26 -12.36
C ILE A 52 4.36 -3.54 -11.09
N CYS A 53 3.13 -3.02 -11.09
CA CYS A 53 2.56 -2.34 -9.92
C CYS A 53 2.44 -3.27 -8.70
N SER A 54 2.17 -4.56 -8.90
CA SER A 54 2.15 -5.57 -7.84
C SER A 54 3.52 -5.80 -7.20
N ILE A 55 4.57 -5.87 -8.03
CA ILE A 55 5.95 -5.97 -7.54
C ILE A 55 6.33 -4.70 -6.75
N ILE A 56 5.99 -3.52 -7.28
CA ILE A 56 6.23 -2.23 -6.62
C ILE A 56 5.50 -2.17 -5.27
N CYS A 57 4.22 -2.55 -5.21
CA CYS A 57 3.46 -2.64 -3.94
C CYS A 57 4.16 -3.54 -2.92
N SER A 58 4.62 -4.71 -3.37
CA SER A 58 5.30 -5.69 -2.50
C SER A 58 6.58 -5.13 -1.91
N VAL A 59 7.44 -4.52 -2.74
CA VAL A 59 8.71 -3.90 -2.31
C VAL A 59 8.46 -2.72 -1.37
N ILE A 60 7.55 -1.82 -1.75
CA ILE A 60 7.29 -0.60 -0.99
C ILE A 60 6.63 -0.90 0.35
N SER A 61 5.77 -1.92 0.44
CA SER A 61 5.17 -2.31 1.72
C SER A 61 6.24 -2.75 2.75
N LEU A 62 7.26 -3.49 2.33
CA LEU A 62 8.38 -3.92 3.16
C LEU A 62 9.30 -2.75 3.54
N ILE A 63 9.59 -1.86 2.60
CA ILE A 63 10.36 -0.64 2.87
C ILE A 63 9.61 0.25 3.85
N ASN A 64 8.30 0.43 3.65
CA ASN A 64 7.46 1.24 4.52
C ASN A 64 7.45 0.66 5.94
N ALA A 65 7.26 -0.65 6.09
CA ALA A 65 7.34 -1.32 7.39
C ALA A 65 8.72 -1.11 8.07
N ALA A 66 9.81 -1.18 7.31
CA ALA A 66 11.16 -0.91 7.80
C ALA A 66 11.40 0.55 8.20
N MET A 67 10.78 1.52 7.51
CA MET A 67 10.92 2.95 7.77
C MET A 67 10.06 3.44 8.92
N VAL A 68 8.87 2.85 9.10
CA VAL A 68 7.90 3.18 10.17
C VAL A 68 8.36 2.67 11.54
N ASN A 69 9.48 1.96 11.65
CA ASN A 69 9.89 1.36 12.92
C ASN A 69 10.30 2.44 13.96
N PHE A 70 9.41 2.70 14.93
CA PHE A 70 9.46 3.80 15.89
C PHE A 70 10.25 3.52 17.18
N SER A 71 10.85 2.35 17.36
CA SER A 71 11.55 1.99 18.60
C SER A 71 12.91 1.35 18.32
N THR A 72 13.94 1.89 18.99
CA THR A 72 15.34 1.44 19.08
C THR A 72 15.46 -0.10 19.11
N PRO A 73 16.22 -0.74 18.20
CA PRO A 73 17.32 -0.23 17.37
C PRO A 73 16.95 -0.08 15.88
N ARG A 74 17.51 0.96 15.24
CA ARG A 74 17.36 1.19 13.79
C ARG A 74 18.04 0.07 13.00
N VAL A 75 17.28 -0.86 12.44
CA VAL A 75 17.81 -1.77 11.43
C VAL A 75 18.10 -0.97 10.18
N THR A 76 19.37 -0.85 9.81
CA THR A 76 19.74 -0.21 8.55
C THR A 76 19.12 -1.02 7.40
N LEU A 77 18.32 -0.38 6.54
CA LEU A 77 17.64 -1.02 5.40
C LEU A 77 18.60 -1.92 4.60
N ARG A 78 19.85 -1.48 4.45
CA ARG A 78 20.93 -2.19 3.76
C ARG A 78 21.32 -3.52 4.41
N LYS A 79 21.27 -3.62 5.74
CA LYS A 79 21.53 -4.88 6.47
C LYS A 79 20.33 -5.83 6.35
N LEU A 80 19.12 -5.28 6.43
CA LEU A 80 17.88 -6.05 6.33
C LEU A 80 17.72 -6.73 4.96
N VAL A 81 17.98 -6.00 3.86
CA VAL A 81 17.84 -6.53 2.49
C VAL A 81 18.81 -7.70 2.21
N LYS A 82 19.92 -7.79 2.94
CA LYS A 82 20.90 -8.86 2.80
C LYS A 82 20.52 -10.15 3.53
N THR A 83 19.51 -10.12 4.40
CA THR A 83 19.08 -11.29 5.16
C THR A 83 18.31 -12.25 4.24
N SER A 84 18.60 -13.55 4.32
CA SER A 84 17.90 -14.59 3.56
C SER A 84 16.40 -14.64 3.89
N GLU A 85 16.01 -14.36 5.14
CA GLU A 85 14.61 -14.25 5.54
C GLU A 85 13.88 -13.09 4.85
N PHE A 86 14.54 -11.93 4.70
CA PHE A 86 13.96 -10.79 3.99
C PHE A 86 13.67 -11.14 2.54
N GLN A 87 14.60 -11.83 1.86
CA GLN A 87 14.39 -12.28 0.48
C GLN A 87 13.24 -13.27 0.36
N ARG A 88 13.09 -14.21 1.32
CA ARG A 88 11.98 -15.17 1.34
C ARG A 88 10.62 -14.47 1.51
N ILE A 89 10.54 -13.50 2.42
CA ILE A 89 9.29 -12.76 2.68
C ILE A 89 8.96 -11.85 1.50
N LEU A 90 9.96 -11.19 0.91
CA LEU A 90 9.76 -10.40 -0.30
C LEU A 90 9.25 -11.27 -1.46
N LEU A 91 9.84 -12.46 -1.65
CA LEU A 91 9.39 -13.41 -2.68
C LEU A 91 7.95 -13.85 -2.44
N LEU A 92 7.58 -14.17 -1.19
CA LEU A 92 6.22 -14.53 -0.81
C LEU A 92 5.24 -13.38 -1.09
N ASN A 93 5.64 -12.14 -0.80
CA ASN A 93 4.83 -10.94 -1.07
C ASN A 93 4.57 -10.78 -2.56
N ILE A 94 5.63 -10.86 -3.37
CA ILE A 94 5.56 -10.73 -4.82
C ILE A 94 4.71 -11.86 -5.39
N LEU A 95 4.89 -13.09 -4.93
CA LEU A 95 4.12 -14.26 -5.39
C LEU A 95 2.62 -14.07 -5.14
N LEU A 96 2.24 -13.68 -3.92
CA LEU A 96 0.84 -13.41 -3.56
C LEU A 96 0.25 -12.28 -4.43
N GLY A 97 1.01 -11.22 -4.66
CA GLY A 97 0.60 -10.12 -5.52
C GLY A 97 0.41 -10.52 -6.98
N ILE A 98 1.32 -11.33 -7.52
CA ILE A 98 1.20 -11.85 -8.90
C ILE A 98 -0.02 -12.75 -9.02
N LEU A 99 -0.23 -13.66 -8.06
CA LEU A 99 -1.42 -14.54 -8.03
C LEU A 99 -2.71 -13.71 -7.99
N PHE A 100 -2.75 -12.66 -7.16
CA PHE A 100 -3.87 -11.72 -7.12
C PHE A 100 -4.10 -11.03 -8.48
N VAL A 101 -3.05 -10.49 -9.10
CA VAL A 101 -3.17 -9.80 -10.41
C VAL A 101 -3.68 -10.74 -11.49
N ILE A 102 -3.18 -11.99 -11.54
CA ILE A 102 -3.63 -13.01 -12.49
C ILE A 102 -5.10 -13.33 -12.25
N ALA A 103 -5.48 -13.57 -10.99
CA ALA A 103 -6.87 -13.85 -10.63
C ALA A 103 -7.80 -12.68 -11.00
N LEU A 104 -7.40 -11.44 -10.69
CA LEU A 104 -8.13 -10.23 -11.03
C LEU A 104 -8.28 -10.08 -12.55
N ASN A 105 -7.20 -10.29 -13.31
CA ASN A 105 -7.24 -10.19 -14.75
C ASN A 105 -8.14 -11.24 -15.39
N ASN A 106 -8.15 -12.46 -14.85
CA ASN A 106 -9.06 -13.51 -15.28
C ASN A 106 -10.51 -13.18 -14.92
N ALA A 107 -10.78 -12.65 -13.73
CA ALA A 107 -12.12 -12.26 -13.32
C ALA A 107 -12.71 -11.14 -14.19
N ILE A 108 -11.90 -10.18 -14.62
CA ILE A 108 -12.35 -9.04 -15.46
C ILE A 108 -12.57 -9.47 -16.91
N ASN A 109 -11.71 -10.32 -17.47
CA ASN A 109 -11.72 -10.63 -18.90
C ASN A 109 -12.44 -11.94 -19.27
N MET A 110 -12.88 -12.73 -18.30
CA MET A 110 -13.63 -13.95 -18.61
C MET A 110 -15.07 -13.65 -19.06
N ILE A 111 -15.50 -14.35 -20.11
CA ILE A 111 -16.91 -14.56 -20.46
C ILE A 111 -17.32 -15.85 -19.74
N PRO A 112 -18.11 -15.78 -18.66
CA PRO A 112 -18.24 -16.91 -17.75
C PRO A 112 -19.24 -17.95 -18.25
N THR A 113 -18.74 -19.09 -18.75
CA THR A 113 -19.51 -20.33 -18.89
C THR A 113 -18.64 -21.52 -18.50
N PRO A 114 -18.98 -22.34 -17.47
CA PRO A 114 -20.19 -22.34 -16.64
C PRO A 114 -20.13 -21.45 -15.37
N MET A 115 -21.30 -21.14 -14.80
CA MET A 115 -21.50 -20.26 -13.62
C MET A 115 -20.66 -20.62 -12.39
N TRP A 116 -20.45 -21.92 -12.12
CA TRP A 116 -19.66 -22.39 -10.98
C TRP A 116 -18.19 -21.96 -11.05
N LEU A 117 -17.59 -21.97 -12.25
CA LEU A 117 -16.21 -21.52 -12.45
C LEU A 117 -16.10 -20.01 -12.23
N SER A 118 -17.11 -19.25 -12.65
CA SER A 118 -17.20 -17.81 -12.42
C SER A 118 -17.26 -17.47 -10.92
N LEU A 119 -18.09 -18.18 -10.16
CA LEU A 119 -18.19 -18.03 -8.71
C LEU A 119 -16.86 -18.30 -8.00
N ILE A 120 -16.17 -19.37 -8.38
CA ILE A 120 -14.86 -19.72 -7.80
C ILE A 120 -13.85 -18.61 -8.09
N ILE A 121 -13.74 -18.16 -9.34
CA ILE A 121 -12.79 -17.09 -9.73
C ILE A 121 -13.14 -15.77 -9.03
N MET A 122 -14.42 -15.38 -9.00
CA MET A 122 -14.88 -14.17 -8.32
C MET A 122 -14.66 -14.21 -6.80
N SER A 123 -14.66 -15.39 -6.18
CA SER A 123 -14.35 -15.56 -4.75
C SER A 123 -12.85 -15.56 -4.46
N ILE A 124 -12.02 -16.05 -5.40
CA ILE A 124 -10.56 -16.12 -5.25
C ILE A 124 -9.95 -14.72 -5.22
N VAL A 125 -10.43 -13.80 -6.05
CA VAL A 125 -9.91 -12.42 -6.14
C VAL A 125 -9.91 -11.69 -4.79
N PRO A 126 -11.05 -11.53 -4.08
CA PRO A 126 -11.07 -10.86 -2.79
C PRO A 126 -10.29 -11.67 -1.73
N SER A 127 -10.31 -13.00 -1.78
CA SER A 127 -9.55 -13.83 -0.83
C SER A 127 -8.03 -13.61 -0.95
N LEU A 128 -7.51 -13.60 -2.17
CA LEU A 128 -6.09 -13.31 -2.44
C LEU A 128 -5.73 -11.87 -2.09
N LEU A 129 -6.60 -10.90 -2.39
CA LEU A 129 -6.40 -9.51 -2.00
C LEU A 129 -6.30 -9.38 -0.49
N MET A 130 -7.22 -9.97 0.26
CA MET A 130 -7.22 -9.91 1.72
C MET A 130 -6.00 -10.60 2.33
N LEU A 131 -5.59 -11.75 1.78
CA LEU A 131 -4.38 -12.44 2.21
C LEU A 131 -3.13 -11.59 1.96
N TRP A 132 -3.03 -10.99 0.77
CA TRP A 132 -1.90 -10.14 0.38
C TRP A 132 -1.83 -8.87 1.24
N MET A 133 -2.99 -8.23 1.48
CA MET A 133 -3.13 -7.06 2.36
C MET A 133 -2.78 -7.38 3.81
N GLY A 134 -3.23 -8.52 4.33
CA GLY A 134 -2.87 -8.99 5.68
C GLY A 134 -1.37 -9.21 5.81
N MET A 135 -0.74 -9.73 4.75
CA MET A 135 0.71 -9.88 4.71
C MET A 135 1.44 -8.53 4.73
N MET A 136 1.00 -7.56 3.92
CA MET A 136 1.62 -6.24 3.86
C MET A 136 1.43 -5.39 5.11
N ILE A 137 0.23 -5.42 5.72
CA ILE A 137 -0.15 -4.51 6.80
C ILE A 137 0.15 -5.10 8.17
N VAL A 138 0.08 -6.42 8.32
CA VAL A 138 0.25 -7.08 9.64
C VAL A 138 1.56 -7.86 9.69
N PHE A 139 1.78 -8.78 8.75
CA PHE A 139 2.95 -9.66 8.81
C PHE A 139 4.27 -8.92 8.59
N ASN A 140 4.35 -8.05 7.58
CA ASN A 140 5.57 -7.30 7.28
C ASN A 140 6.06 -6.46 8.48
N PRO A 141 5.23 -5.63 9.14
CA PRO A 141 5.66 -4.93 10.36
C PRO A 141 6.14 -5.84 11.48
N ILE A 142 5.47 -6.98 11.72
CA ILE A 142 5.88 -7.96 12.75
C ILE A 142 7.23 -8.56 12.41
N PHE A 143 7.47 -8.92 11.15
CA PHE A 143 8.76 -9.42 10.70
C PHE A 143 9.87 -8.39 10.92
N ILE A 144 9.66 -7.15 10.46
CA ILE A 144 10.61 -6.05 10.65
C ILE A 144 10.92 -5.84 12.14
N MET A 145 9.90 -5.85 12.99
CA MET A 145 10.07 -5.71 14.44
C MET A 145 10.86 -6.89 15.02
N ASN A 146 10.52 -8.11 14.63
CA ASN A 146 11.22 -9.32 15.08
C ASN A 146 12.71 -9.26 14.74
N THR A 147 13.05 -8.87 13.50
CA THR A 147 14.43 -8.68 13.06
C THR A 147 15.12 -7.53 13.78
N ALA A 148 14.41 -6.44 14.09
CA ALA A 148 14.97 -5.30 14.82
C ALA A 148 15.30 -5.63 16.27
N THR A 149 14.50 -6.48 16.90
CA THR A 149 14.69 -6.90 18.30
C THR A 149 15.66 -8.07 18.47
N GLU A 150 16.24 -8.59 17.38
CA GLU A 150 17.08 -9.80 17.39
C GLU A 150 16.44 -10.96 18.17
N SER A 151 15.11 -11.08 18.03
CA SER A 151 14.32 -12.07 18.75
C SER A 151 14.77 -13.49 18.39
N SER A 152 14.87 -14.36 19.39
CA SER A 152 15.20 -15.77 19.20
C SER A 152 14.08 -16.58 18.53
N LYS A 153 12.87 -16.01 18.44
CA LYS A 153 11.71 -16.64 17.82
C LYS A 153 11.62 -16.26 16.35
N THR A 154 11.07 -17.18 15.56
CA THR A 154 10.83 -16.94 14.13
C THR A 154 9.71 -15.91 13.93
N ALA A 155 9.74 -15.20 12.80
CA ALA A 155 8.71 -14.20 12.48
C ALA A 155 7.30 -14.81 12.42
N SER A 156 7.17 -16.06 11.97
CA SER A 156 5.92 -16.81 11.97
C SER A 156 5.40 -17.11 13.37
N GLU A 157 6.27 -17.50 14.31
CA GLU A 157 5.87 -17.75 15.69
C GLU A 157 5.37 -16.46 16.38
N MET A 158 6.07 -15.35 16.15
CA MET A 158 5.65 -14.05 16.65
C MET A 158 4.33 -13.58 16.03
N PHE A 159 4.11 -13.88 14.74
CA PHE A 159 2.85 -13.61 14.07
C PHE A 159 1.68 -14.41 14.68
N PHE A 160 1.84 -15.73 14.88
CA PHE A 160 0.79 -16.53 15.52
C PHE A 160 0.55 -16.13 16.97
N TYR A 161 1.60 -15.75 17.69
CA TYR A 161 1.46 -15.19 19.04
C TYR A 161 0.62 -13.91 19.02
N TYR A 162 0.94 -12.98 18.11
CA TYR A 162 0.20 -11.72 17.93
C TYR A 162 -1.28 -11.96 17.56
N LEU A 163 -1.54 -12.89 16.62
CA LEU A 163 -2.92 -13.28 16.27
C LEU A 163 -3.71 -13.82 17.46
N LYS A 164 -3.04 -14.52 18.38
CA LYS A 164 -3.68 -15.11 19.55
C LYS A 164 -3.91 -14.10 20.66
N SER A 165 -2.97 -13.18 20.90
CA SER A 165 -3.02 -12.21 22.00
C SER A 165 -3.86 -10.97 21.67
N GLU A 166 -3.73 -10.42 20.46
CA GLU A 166 -4.22 -9.07 20.12
C GLU A 166 -5.45 -9.07 19.19
N LYS A 167 -6.40 -9.98 19.43
CA LYS A 167 -7.60 -10.16 18.57
C LYS A 167 -8.39 -8.87 18.34
N ARG A 168 -8.48 -8.01 19.37
CA ARG A 168 -9.20 -6.72 19.29
C ARG A 168 -8.50 -5.73 18.35
N VAL A 169 -7.16 -5.65 18.43
CA VAL A 169 -6.37 -4.74 17.59
C VAL A 169 -6.46 -5.20 16.13
N ILE A 170 -6.38 -6.49 15.87
CA ILE A 170 -6.51 -7.06 14.51
C ILE A 170 -7.90 -6.78 13.94
N ALA A 171 -8.96 -6.99 14.72
CA ALA A 171 -10.33 -6.69 14.29
C ALA A 171 -10.51 -5.20 13.97
N LEU A 172 -9.92 -4.31 14.77
CA LEU A 172 -9.98 -2.87 14.56
C LEU A 172 -9.18 -2.45 13.32
N THR A 173 -7.99 -3.01 13.10
CA THR A 173 -7.19 -2.80 11.89
C THR A 173 -7.95 -3.26 10.65
N PHE A 174 -8.60 -4.44 10.70
CA PHE A 174 -9.43 -4.94 9.62
C PHE A 174 -10.62 -4.00 9.33
N PHE A 175 -11.29 -3.52 10.38
CA PHE A 175 -12.40 -2.58 10.25
C PHE A 175 -11.95 -1.24 9.64
N ILE A 176 -10.81 -0.69 10.06
CA ILE A 176 -10.24 0.52 9.46
C ILE A 176 -9.95 0.30 7.98
N ILE A 177 -9.31 -0.82 7.61
CA ILE A 177 -9.03 -1.11 6.19
C ILE A 177 -10.35 -1.23 5.42
N LEU A 178 -11.34 -1.95 5.95
CA LEU A 178 -12.60 -2.19 5.25
C LEU A 178 -13.47 -0.93 5.12
N ALA A 179 -13.50 -0.07 6.14
CA ALA A 179 -14.33 1.12 6.17
C ALA A 179 -13.65 2.35 5.56
N LEU A 180 -12.37 2.57 5.89
CA LEU A 180 -11.64 3.79 5.52
C LEU A 180 -10.92 3.68 4.18
N ALA A 181 -10.41 2.49 3.80
CA ALA A 181 -9.71 2.36 2.52
C ALA A 181 -10.61 2.63 1.31
N PRO A 182 -11.89 2.19 1.26
CA PRO A 182 -12.80 2.55 0.17
C PRO A 182 -13.08 4.06 0.10
N LEU A 183 -13.17 4.74 1.26
CA LEU A 183 -13.37 6.19 1.33
C LEU A 183 -12.18 6.96 0.75
N ILE A 184 -10.95 6.57 1.13
CA ILE A 184 -9.72 7.18 0.60
C ILE A 184 -9.58 6.89 -0.90
N PHE A 185 -9.86 5.65 -1.31
CA PHE A 185 -9.82 5.25 -2.71
C PHE A 185 -10.86 5.99 -3.56
N LEU A 186 -12.08 6.18 -3.06
CA LEU A 186 -13.13 6.96 -3.70
C LEU A 186 -12.70 8.42 -3.88
N PHE A 187 -12.11 9.02 -2.84
CA PHE A 187 -11.62 10.39 -2.90
C PHE A 187 -10.53 10.56 -3.96
N ILE A 188 -9.56 9.64 -4.02
CA ILE A 188 -8.49 9.62 -5.03
C ILE A 188 -9.08 9.44 -6.45
N CYS A 189 -10.04 8.52 -6.61
CA CYS A 189 -10.73 8.32 -7.89
C CYS A 189 -11.44 9.59 -8.36
N ILE A 190 -12.22 10.24 -7.48
CA ILE A 190 -12.92 11.49 -7.81
C ILE A 190 -11.92 12.58 -8.24
N ALA A 191 -10.83 12.75 -7.48
CA ALA A 191 -9.81 13.75 -7.79
C ALA A 191 -9.14 13.49 -9.15
N LEU A 192 -8.85 12.23 -9.48
CA LEU A 192 -8.24 11.86 -10.76
C LEU A 192 -9.21 12.00 -11.94
N THR A 193 -10.46 11.57 -11.79
CA THR A 193 -11.50 11.76 -12.81
C THR A 193 -11.75 13.25 -13.07
N LEU A 194 -11.81 14.07 -12.02
CA LEU A 194 -11.96 15.52 -12.15
C LEU A 194 -10.75 16.14 -12.86
N SER A 195 -9.53 15.74 -12.50
CA SER A 195 -8.30 16.22 -13.14
C SER A 195 -8.25 15.85 -14.63
N GLN A 196 -8.67 14.63 -14.98
CA GLN A 196 -8.78 14.19 -16.38
C GLN A 196 -9.84 14.99 -17.14
N ALA A 197 -11.02 15.20 -16.56
CA ALA A 197 -12.09 15.98 -17.17
C ALA A 197 -11.67 17.43 -17.44
N LEU A 198 -11.00 18.07 -16.47
CA LEU A 198 -10.44 19.42 -16.63
C LEU A 198 -9.36 19.47 -17.72
N THR A 199 -8.48 18.47 -17.77
CA THR A 199 -7.42 18.39 -18.80
C THR A 199 -8.02 18.26 -20.20
N VAL A 200 -9.01 17.39 -20.38
CA VAL A 200 -9.70 17.20 -21.68
C VAL A 200 -10.42 18.48 -22.10
N ARG A 201 -11.13 19.14 -21.18
CA ARG A 201 -11.84 20.38 -21.47
C ARG A 201 -10.86 21.50 -21.89
N ASN A 202 -9.78 21.69 -21.14
CA ASN A 202 -8.77 22.70 -21.47
C ASN A 202 -8.09 22.40 -22.81
N PHE A 203 -7.84 21.12 -23.10
CA PHE A 203 -7.29 20.71 -24.40
C PHE A 203 -8.26 21.00 -25.55
N GLN A 204 -9.56 20.74 -25.37
CA GLN A 204 -10.59 21.08 -26.36
C GLN A 204 -10.68 22.59 -26.61
N GLU A 205 -10.68 23.41 -25.55
CA GLU A 205 -10.70 24.88 -25.64
C GLU A 205 -9.45 25.43 -26.33
N LEU A 206 -8.27 24.87 -26.04
CA LEU A 206 -7.02 25.20 -26.74
C LEU A 206 -7.11 24.85 -28.23
N ASN A 207 -7.61 23.65 -28.55
CA ASN A 207 -7.68 23.18 -29.92
C ASN A 207 -8.68 24.00 -30.76
N SER A 208 -9.83 24.37 -30.19
CA SER A 208 -10.80 25.26 -30.86
C SER A 208 -10.26 26.67 -31.08
N THR A 209 -9.43 27.16 -30.17
CA THR A 209 -8.75 28.47 -30.31
C THR A 209 -7.68 28.41 -31.41
N PHE A 210 -7.00 27.27 -31.53
CA PHE A 210 -5.97 27.06 -32.56
C PHE A 210 -6.59 26.96 -33.96
N THR A 211 -7.66 26.17 -34.14
CA THR A 211 -8.36 26.07 -35.43
C THR A 211 -8.97 27.40 -35.85
N SER A 212 -9.60 28.13 -34.93
CA SER A 212 -10.13 29.48 -35.22
C SER A 212 -9.06 30.46 -35.71
N LYS A 213 -7.84 30.44 -35.14
CA LYS A 213 -6.75 31.31 -35.59
C LYS A 213 -6.18 30.91 -36.94
N VAL A 214 -6.16 29.62 -37.27
CA VAL A 214 -5.69 29.12 -38.58
C VAL A 214 -6.67 29.51 -39.69
N ASP A 215 -7.98 29.43 -39.44
CA ASP A 215 -8.99 29.83 -40.42
C ASP A 215 -8.96 31.34 -40.70
N ILE A 216 -8.64 32.17 -39.71
CA ILE A 216 -8.46 33.63 -39.88
C ILE A 216 -7.21 33.96 -40.70
N HIS A 217 -6.18 33.10 -40.69
CA HIS A 217 -4.93 33.39 -41.39
C HIS A 217 -4.90 32.89 -42.85
N ASN A 218 -5.82 31.98 -43.21
CA ASN A 218 -5.94 31.39 -44.54
C ASN A 218 -7.07 31.98 -45.40
N GLY A 219 -7.82 32.98 -44.88
CA GLY A 219 -8.79 33.78 -45.64
C GLY A 219 -8.24 35.15 -45.98
#